data_AF-A0A949GNV8-F1
#
_entry.id   AF-A0A949GNV8-F1
#
_cell.length_a   1.000
_cell.length_b   1.000
_cell.length_c   1.000
_cell.angle_alpha   90.00
_cell.angle_beta   90.00
_cell.angle_gamma   90.00
#
_symmetry.space_group_name_H-M   'P 1'
#
loop_
_entity.id
_entity.type
_entity.pdbx_description
1 polymer ?
#
loop_
_entity_poly.entity_id
_entity_poly.type
_entity_poly.pdbx_seq_one_letter_code
_entity_poly.pdbx_strand_id
1 'polypeptide(L)'
;MDQLIHYLNEALDFFRKGFAHVNAILGLIIALFAAFQLSSWKKLWEIALAATLVHIAALVLIPVIDHSAPLRLPPLMDLSFWRDTLAVYVGYIIIIAVFFFMRTRLLKGGGHH
;
A
#
# COMPACT_ATOMS: atom_id res chain seq x y z
N MET A 1 -1.95 -32.87 -2.43
CA MET A 1 -0.95 -31.93 -2.97
C MET A 1 -1.61 -30.87 -3.85
N ASP A 2 -2.53 -31.25 -4.74
CA ASP A 2 -3.17 -30.33 -5.70
C ASP A 2 -3.97 -29.18 -5.05
N GLN A 3 -4.73 -29.47 -3.99
CA GLN A 3 -5.44 -28.43 -3.23
C GLN A 3 -4.49 -27.40 -2.58
N LEU A 4 -3.34 -27.86 -2.11
CA LEU A 4 -2.34 -27.02 -1.44
C LEU A 4 -1.69 -26.06 -2.45
N ILE A 5 -1.41 -26.55 -3.66
CA ILE A 5 -0.90 -25.74 -4.78
C ILE A 5 -1.95 -24.71 -5.23
N HIS A 6 -3.22 -25.09 -5.28
CA HIS A 6 -4.31 -24.18 -5.63
C HIS A 6 -4.42 -23.00 -4.66
N TYR A 7 -4.50 -23.27 -3.35
CA TYR A 7 -4.56 -22.20 -2.33
C TYR A 7 -3.31 -21.32 -2.31
N LEU A 8 -2.13 -21.90 -2.55
CA LEU A 8 -0.89 -21.13 -2.66
C LEU A 8 -0.92 -20.19 -3.86
N ASN A 9 -1.40 -20.66 -5.02
CA ASN A 9 -1.51 -19.83 -6.22
C ASN A 9 -2.50 -18.68 -6.04
N GLU A 10 -3.64 -18.93 -5.39
CA GLU A 10 -4.61 -17.88 -5.06
C GLU A 10 -4.01 -16.83 -4.12
N ALA A 11 -3.31 -17.27 -3.06
CA ALA A 11 -2.63 -16.36 -2.15
C ALA A 11 -1.56 -15.53 -2.89
N LEU A 12 -0.74 -16.16 -3.72
CA LEU A 12 0.28 -15.47 -4.51
C LEU A 12 -0.32 -14.47 -5.49
N ASP A 13 -1.43 -14.80 -6.16
CA ASP A 13 -2.12 -13.89 -7.06
C ASP A 13 -2.67 -12.66 -6.30
N PHE A 14 -3.24 -12.87 -5.11
CA PHE A 14 -3.68 -11.80 -4.22
C PHE A 14 -2.53 -10.86 -3.84
N PHE A 15 -1.38 -11.39 -3.43
CA PHE A 15 -0.19 -10.59 -3.11
C PHE A 15 0.35 -9.84 -4.33
N ARG A 16 0.39 -10.49 -5.50
CA ARG A 16 0.85 -9.87 -6.76
C ARG A 16 0.01 -8.66 -7.13
N LYS A 17 -1.32 -8.77 -7.03
CA LYS A 17 -2.24 -7.66 -7.30
C LYS A 17 -1.98 -6.48 -6.36
N GLY A 18 -1.94 -6.74 -5.04
CA GLY A 18 -1.66 -5.70 -4.05
C GLY A 18 -0.32 -5.00 -4.27
N PHE A 19 0.73 -5.77 -4.56
CA PHE A 19 2.06 -5.24 -4.80
C PHE A 19 2.13 -4.43 -6.10
N ALA A 20 1.46 -4.85 -7.17
CA ALA A 20 1.45 -4.13 -8.44
C ALA A 20 0.88 -2.70 -8.31
N HIS A 21 -0.21 -2.54 -7.55
CA HIS A 21 -0.80 -1.23 -7.27
C HIS A 21 0.12 -0.33 -6.46
N VAL A 22 0.79 -0.88 -5.45
CA VAL A 22 1.69 -0.12 -4.56
C VAL A 22 3.03 0.18 -5.23
N ASN A 23 3.50 -0.69 -6.13
CA ASN A 23 4.76 -0.56 -6.85
C ASN A 23 4.69 0.38 -8.07
N ALA A 24 3.55 1.02 -8.31
CA ALA A 24 3.46 2.16 -9.21
C ALA A 24 4.08 3.42 -8.57
N ILE A 25 4.52 4.38 -9.40
CA ILE A 25 5.21 5.61 -8.94
C ILE A 25 4.42 6.32 -7.81
N LEU A 26 3.11 6.49 -8.00
CA LEU A 26 2.23 7.11 -7.00
C LEU A 26 2.22 6.33 -5.67
N GLY A 27 2.08 5.00 -5.75
CA GLY A 27 2.06 4.13 -4.58
C GLY A 27 3.36 4.19 -3.79
N LEU A 28 4.49 4.21 -4.49
CA LEU A 28 5.83 4.33 -3.90
C LEU A 28 6.04 5.68 -3.21
N ILE A 29 5.56 6.79 -3.80
CA ILE A 29 5.64 8.13 -3.19
C ILE A 29 4.85 8.17 -1.88
N ILE A 30 3.61 7.65 -1.89
CA ILE A 30 2.77 7.57 -0.69
C ILE A 30 3.45 6.70 0.37
N ALA A 31 3.96 5.53 -0.02
CA ALA A 31 4.66 4.62 0.88
C ALA A 31 5.90 5.25 1.51
N LEU A 32 6.68 5.99 0.73
CA LEU A 32 7.87 6.68 1.21
C LEU A 32 7.49 7.72 2.27
N PHE A 33 6.52 8.58 1.97
CA PHE A 33 6.04 9.59 2.92
C PHE A 33 5.52 8.95 4.21
N ALA A 34 4.71 7.90 4.09
CA ALA A 34 4.17 7.14 5.21
C ALA A 34 5.28 6.52 6.08
N ALA A 35 6.32 5.95 5.47
CA ALA A 35 7.46 5.37 6.17
C ALA A 35 8.30 6.40 6.94
N PHE A 36 8.38 7.64 6.45
CA PHE A 36 9.01 8.73 7.19
C PHE A 36 8.17 9.20 8.38
N GLN A 37 6.83 9.19 8.24
CA GLN A 37 5.91 9.55 9.32
C GLN A 37 5.82 8.46 10.41
N LEU A 38 6.13 7.21 10.05
CA LEU A 38 6.11 6.09 11.00
C LEU A 38 7.17 6.29 12.10
N SER A 39 6.71 6.30 13.36
CA SER A 39 7.57 6.49 14.53
C SER A 39 7.94 5.20 15.25
N SER A 40 7.13 4.15 15.09
CA SER A 40 7.36 2.84 15.71
C SER A 40 6.67 1.72 14.94
N TRP A 41 7.22 0.51 15.03
CA TRP A 41 6.67 -0.68 14.37
C TRP A 41 5.22 -0.99 14.74
N LYS A 42 4.79 -0.63 15.96
CA LYS A 42 3.41 -0.87 16.43
C LYS A 42 2.37 -0.08 15.62
N LYS A 43 2.76 1.09 15.09
CA LYS A 43 1.89 1.97 14.30
C LYS A 43 1.85 1.62 12.81
N LEU A 44 2.56 0.57 12.38
CA LEU A 44 2.66 0.20 10.97
C LEU A 44 1.28 -0.05 10.36
N TRP A 45 0.42 -0.77 11.07
CA TRP A 45 -0.94 -1.08 10.63
C TRP A 45 -1.79 0.18 10.46
N GLU A 46 -1.73 1.10 11.42
CA GLU A 46 -2.45 2.39 11.35
C GLU A 46 -1.98 3.25 10.18
N ILE A 47 -0.67 3.38 10.01
CA ILE A 47 -0.06 4.20 8.95
C ILE A 47 -0.31 3.60 7.57
N ALA A 48 -0.24 2.27 7.43
CA ALA A 48 -0.59 1.60 6.18
C ALA A 48 -2.08 1.78 5.84
N LEU A 49 -2.96 1.84 6.85
CA LEU A 49 -4.39 2.06 6.63
C LEU A 49 -4.62 3.47 6.12
N ALA A 50 -4.00 4.47 6.75
CA ALA A 50 -4.01 5.85 6.27
C ALA A 50 -3.46 5.98 4.85
N ALA A 51 -2.34 5.32 4.53
CA ALA A 51 -1.76 5.31 3.18
C ALA A 51 -2.71 4.69 2.15
N THR A 52 -3.43 3.62 2.51
CA THR A 52 -4.43 2.99 1.64
C THR A 52 -5.61 3.92 1.37
N LEU A 53 -6.10 4.62 2.39
CA LEU A 53 -7.17 5.62 2.23
C LEU A 53 -6.72 6.77 1.32
N VAL A 54 -5.49 7.27 1.49
CA VAL A 54 -4.90 8.28 0.61
C VAL A 54 -4.76 7.76 -0.82
N HIS A 55 -4.36 6.49 -1.01
CA HIS A 55 -4.28 5.87 -2.32
C HIS A 55 -5.65 5.82 -3.01
N ILE A 56 -6.69 5.37 -2.32
CA ILE A 56 -8.06 5.34 -2.86
C ILE A 56 -8.52 6.75 -3.22
N ALA A 57 -8.29 7.73 -2.33
CA ALA A 57 -8.62 9.12 -2.60
C ALA A 57 -7.87 9.63 -3.85
N ALA A 58 -6.59 9.30 -4.01
CA ALA A 58 -5.82 9.68 -5.17
C ALA A 58 -6.36 9.06 -6.48
N LEU A 59 -6.77 7.79 -6.47
CA LEU A 59 -7.39 7.14 -7.64
C LEU A 59 -8.68 7.84 -8.08
N VAL A 60 -9.43 8.41 -7.13
CA VAL A 60 -10.66 9.15 -7.41
C VAL A 60 -10.36 10.59 -7.85
N LEU A 61 -9.43 11.27 -7.19
CA LEU A 61 -9.18 12.69 -7.38
C LEU A 61 -8.26 13.02 -8.55
N ILE A 62 -7.27 12.16 -8.85
CA ILE A 62 -6.33 12.42 -9.95
C ILE A 62 -7.04 12.61 -11.30
N PRO A 63 -7.97 11.73 -11.73
CA PRO A 63 -8.68 11.92 -12.99
C PRO A 63 -9.54 13.19 -13.04
N VAL A 64 -10.08 13.61 -11.89
CA VAL A 64 -10.89 14.83 -11.78
C VAL A 64 -10.02 16.07 -12.02
N ILE A 65 -8.82 16.08 -11.45
CA ILE A 65 -7.87 17.20 -11.55
C ILE A 65 -7.20 17.22 -12.93
N ASP A 66 -6.75 16.06 -13.42
CA ASP A 66 -5.90 15.96 -14.61
C ASP A 66 -6.71 15.99 -15.92
N HIS A 67 -7.91 15.39 -15.92
CA HIS A 67 -8.73 15.22 -17.14
C HIS A 67 -10.08 15.95 -17.08
N SER A 68 -10.34 16.78 -16.05
CA SER A 68 -11.65 17.39 -15.80
C SER A 68 -12.80 16.36 -15.77
N ALA A 69 -12.49 15.12 -15.39
CA ALA A 69 -13.48 14.05 -15.35
C ALA A 69 -14.49 14.29 -14.22
N PRO A 70 -15.76 13.86 -14.36
CA PRO A 70 -16.70 13.88 -13.25
C PRO A 70 -16.19 13.05 -12.08
N LEU A 71 -16.41 13.54 -10.85
CA LEU A 71 -16.08 12.80 -9.63
C LEU A 71 -16.89 11.49 -9.60
N ARG A 72 -16.19 10.35 -9.66
CA ARG A 72 -16.79 9.02 -9.55
C ARG A 72 -16.39 8.40 -8.22
N LEU A 73 -17.38 8.14 -7.38
CA LEU A 73 -17.15 7.48 -6.10
C LEU A 73 -16.67 6.03 -6.33
N PRO A 74 -15.78 5.50 -5.47
CA PRO A 74 -15.44 4.09 -5.50
C PRO A 74 -16.69 3.23 -5.32
N PRO A 75 -16.74 2.02 -5.92
CA PRO A 75 -17.88 1.11 -5.76
C PRO A 75 -17.85 0.44 -4.39
N LEU A 76 -18.16 1.21 -3.33
CA LEU A 76 -18.09 0.78 -1.93
C LEU A 76 -19.02 -0.40 -1.58
N MET A 77 -20.01 -0.69 -2.43
CA MET A 77 -20.94 -1.81 -2.26
C MET A 77 -20.43 -3.11 -2.93
N ASP A 78 -19.33 -3.05 -3.67
CA ASP A 78 -18.77 -4.20 -4.38
C ASP A 78 -17.75 -4.94 -3.50
N LEU A 79 -17.94 -6.25 -3.32
CA LEU A 79 -17.00 -7.10 -2.59
C LEU A 79 -15.62 -7.14 -3.26
N SER A 80 -15.57 -7.08 -4.59
CA SER A 80 -14.32 -7.08 -5.33
C SER A 80 -13.45 -5.86 -5.01
N PHE A 81 -14.07 -4.68 -4.84
CA PHE A 81 -13.39 -3.46 -4.42
C PHE A 81 -12.72 -3.62 -3.05
N TRP A 82 -13.42 -4.22 -2.09
CA TRP A 82 -12.87 -4.45 -0.75
C TRP A 82 -11.74 -5.49 -0.75
N ARG A 83 -11.86 -6.55 -1.57
CA ARG A 83 -10.78 -7.52 -1.76
C ARG A 83 -9.52 -6.86 -2.32
N ASP A 84 -9.67 -6.05 -3.36
CA ASP A 84 -8.54 -5.40 -4.02
C ASP A 84 -7.94 -4.32 -3.10
N THR A 85 -8.78 -3.58 -2.36
CA THR A 85 -8.35 -2.64 -1.30
C THR A 85 -7.56 -3.35 -0.21
N LEU A 86 -7.97 -4.54 0.22
CA LEU A 86 -7.23 -5.32 1.20
C LEU A 86 -5.87 -5.75 0.64
N ALA A 87 -5.79 -6.11 -0.64
CA ALA A 87 -4.52 -6.43 -1.29
C ALA A 87 -3.60 -5.21 -1.30
N VAL A 88 -4.10 -4.02 -1.64
CA VAL A 88 -3.35 -2.75 -1.59
C VAL A 88 -2.87 -2.44 -0.18
N TYR A 89 -3.72 -2.62 0.83
CA TYR A 89 -3.36 -2.41 2.23
C TYR A 89 -2.21 -3.31 2.68
N VAL A 90 -2.27 -4.61 2.35
CA VAL A 90 -1.19 -5.56 2.60
C VAL A 90 0.08 -5.17 1.85
N GLY A 91 -0.03 -4.73 0.61
CA GLY A 91 1.09 -4.19 -0.16
C GLY A 91 1.75 -3.00 0.55
N TYR A 92 0.93 -2.07 1.09
CA TYR A 92 1.42 -0.92 1.85
C TYR A 92 2.15 -1.31 3.13
N ILE A 93 1.61 -2.27 3.89
CA ILE A 93 2.28 -2.79 5.10
C ILE A 93 3.69 -3.26 4.75
N ILE A 94 3.83 -4.02 3.66
CA ILE A 94 5.12 -4.58 3.24
C ILE A 94 6.09 -3.47 2.82
N ILE A 95 5.70 -2.59 1.89
CA ILE A 95 6.64 -1.58 1.37
C ILE A 95 7.00 -0.53 2.41
N ILE A 96 6.06 -0.12 3.27
CA ILE A 96 6.31 0.84 4.35
C ILE A 96 7.25 0.21 5.37
N ALA A 97 7.07 -1.07 5.71
CA ALA A 97 7.98 -1.80 6.58
C ALA A 97 9.40 -1.84 6.01
N VAL A 98 9.54 -2.11 4.70
CA VAL A 98 10.84 -2.11 4.00
C VAL A 98 11.50 -0.73 4.09
N PHE A 99 10.80 0.34 3.70
CA PHE A 99 11.34 1.69 3.76
C PHE A 99 11.67 2.15 5.18
N PHE A 100 10.82 1.83 6.15
CA PHE A 100 11.06 2.16 7.55
C PHE A 100 12.27 1.40 8.12
N PHE A 101 12.42 0.13 7.76
CA PHE A 101 13.59 -0.67 8.13
C PHE A 101 14.88 -0.09 7.55
N MET A 102 14.89 0.23 6.26
CA MET A 102 16.02 0.87 5.58
C MET A 102 16.38 2.19 6.25
N ARG A 103 15.41 3.08 6.45
CA ARG A 103 15.58 4.34 7.18
C ARG A 103 16.21 4.13 8.55
N THR A 104 15.69 3.19 9.33
CA THR A 104 16.15 2.94 10.70
C THR A 104 17.61 2.46 10.73
N ARG A 105 18.02 1.64 9.76
CA ARG A 105 19.40 1.16 9.63
C ARG A 105 20.35 2.24 9.13
N LEU A 106 19.94 2.99 8.11
CA LEU A 106 20.76 4.06 7.52
C LEU A 106 20.98 5.22 8.49
N LEU A 107 19.95 5.62 9.26
CA LEU A 107 20.05 6.74 10.21
C LEU A 107 20.74 6.37 11.52
N LYS A 108 20.65 5.11 11.99
CA LYS A 108 21.40 4.66 13.19
C LYS A 108 22.88 4.33 12.91
N GLY A 109 23.25 4.09 11.65
CA GLY A 109 24.63 3.81 11.25
C GLY A 109 25.58 5.03 11.31
N GLY A 110 25.06 6.26 11.36
CA GLY A 110 25.86 7.49 11.37
C GLY A 110 26.12 8.12 12.75
N GLY A 111 25.73 7.45 13.84
CA GLY A 111 25.75 8.01 15.20
C GLY A 111 26.84 7.50 16.14
N HIS A 112 27.93 6.92 15.64
CA HIS A 112 29.12 6.60 16.44
C HIS A 112 30.29 7.48 16.00
N HIS A 113 30.32 8.72 16.49
CA HIS A 113 31.52 9.55 16.62
C HIS A 113 31.36 10.41 17.87
#